data_AF-A0A938V766-F1
#
_entry.id   AF-A0A938V766-F1
#
_cell.length_a   1.000
_cell.length_b   1.000
_cell.length_c   1.000
_cell.angle_alpha   90.00
_cell.angle_beta   90.00
_cell.angle_gamma   90.00
#
_symmetry.space_group_name_H-M   'P 1'
#
loop_
_entity.id
_entity.type
_entity.pdbx_description
1 polymer ?
#
loop_
_entity_poly.entity_id
_entity_poly.type
_entity_poly.pdbx_seq_one_letter_code
_entity_poly.pdbx_strand_id
1 'polypeptide(L)' 'MNAVVDSLIRIPASGIPPKALALIRRELTFTNPEYVKRVKFDRWVGATPEEICLLAEGSDGTLLLPRGAVGVVTDG' A
#
# COMPACT_ATOMS: atom_id res chain seq x y z
N MET A 1 -29.92 0.30 -8.66
CA MET A 1 -28.82 0.62 -9.59
C MET A 1 -27.53 0.37 -8.84
N ASN A 2 -26.78 -0.68 -9.21
CA ASN A 2 -25.56 -1.08 -8.49
C ASN A 2 -24.36 -0.78 -9.40
N ALA A 3 -23.74 0.38 -9.20
CA ALA A 3 -22.48 0.72 -9.85
C ALA A 3 -21.36 0.60 -8.82
N VAL A 4 -20.29 -0.12 -9.18
CA VAL A 4 -19.07 -0.20 -8.39
C VAL A 4 -17.95 0.45 -9.20
N VAL A 5 -17.43 1.56 -8.70
CA VAL A 5 -16.23 2.19 -9.25
C VAL A 5 -15.04 1.61 -8.49
N ASP A 6 -14.45 0.54 -9.03
CA ASP A 6 -13.23 -0.05 -8.48
C ASP A 6 -12.00 0.62 -9.13
N SER A 7 -11.22 1.36 -8.34
CA SER A 7 -10.03 2.12 -8.80
C SER A 7 -8.71 1.46 -8.36
N LEU A 8 -8.74 0.14 -8.21
CA LEU A 8 -7.62 -0.68 -7.73
C LEU A 8 -7.04 -1.54 -8.85
N ILE A 9 -5.73 -1.75 -8.81
CA ILE A 9 -5.08 -2.86 -9.51
C ILE A 9 -5.16 -4.08 -8.59
N ARG A 10 -5.52 -5.23 -9.17
CA ARG A 10 -5.67 -6.50 -8.48
C ARG A 10 -4.70 -7.50 -9.09
N ILE A 11 -3.85 -8.10 -8.26
CA ILE A 11 -2.85 -9.07 -8.73
C ILE A 11 -2.96 -10.34 -7.88
N PRO A 12 -3.10 -11.53 -8.48
CA PRO A 12 -3.02 -12.77 -7.72
C PRO A 12 -1.66 -12.91 -7.05
N ALA A 13 -1.62 -13.08 -5.72
CA ALA A 13 -0.34 -13.19 -5.00
C ALA A 13 0.51 -14.38 -5.48
N SER A 14 -0.13 -15.46 -5.94
CA SER A 14 0.52 -16.66 -6.48
C SER A 14 1.29 -16.43 -7.78
N GLY A 15 0.99 -15.34 -8.50
CA GLY A 15 1.62 -15.00 -9.78
C GLY A 15 2.82 -14.06 -9.67
N ILE A 16 3.12 -13.53 -8.48
CA ILE A 16 4.17 -12.51 -8.31
C ILE A 16 5.46 -13.15 -7.78
N PRO A 17 6.60 -12.98 -8.47
CA PRO A 17 7.90 -13.37 -7.93
C PRO A 17 8.15 -12.70 -6.56
N PRO A 18 8.72 -13.41 -5.56
CA PRO A 18 8.93 -12.84 -4.23
C PRO A 18 9.73 -11.53 -4.21
N LYS A 19 10.69 -11.39 -5.15
CA LYS A 19 11.47 -10.15 -5.31
C LYS A 19 10.62 -8.97 -5.79
N ALA A 20 9.74 -9.19 -6.76
CA ALA A 20 8.83 -8.16 -7.24
C ALA A 20 7.82 -7.77 -6.15
N LEU A 21 7.31 -8.74 -5.38
CA LEU A 21 6.43 -8.46 -4.25
C LEU A 21 7.12 -7.60 -3.17
N ALA A 22 8.38 -7.91 -2.85
CA ALA A 22 9.17 -7.12 -1.90
C ALA A 22 9.40 -5.69 -2.42
N LEU A 23 9.66 -5.53 -3.73
CA LEU A 23 9.79 -4.23 -4.36
C LEU A 23 8.48 -3.45 -4.30
N ILE A 24 7.35 -4.03 -4.71
CA ILE A 24 6.03 -3.40 -4.65
C ILE A 24 5.71 -2.95 -3.22
N ARG A 25 5.94 -3.82 -2.22
CA ARG A 25 5.70 -3.47 -0.81
C ARG A 25 6.58 -2.30 -0.37
N ARG A 26 7.85 -2.27 -0.77
CA ARG A 26 8.77 -1.17 -0.44
C ARG A 26 8.33 0.14 -1.08
N GLU A 27 8.05 0.15 -2.38
CA GLU A 27 7.65 1.36 -3.11
C GLU A 27 6.27 1.88 -2.71
N LEU A 28 5.42 1.04 -2.10
CA LEU A 28 4.12 1.42 -1.56
C LEU A 28 4.11 1.65 -0.05
N THR A 29 5.26 1.61 0.61
CA THR A 29 5.40 1.95 2.03
C THR A 29 6.03 3.33 2.16
N PHE A 30 5.39 4.20 2.94
CA PHE A 30 5.79 5.58 3.10
C PHE A 30 5.80 5.97 4.57
N THR A 31 6.65 6.92 4.94
CA THR A 31 6.56 7.54 6.25
C THR A 31 5.19 8.19 6.44
N ASN A 32 4.55 7.90 7.57
CA ASN A 32 3.27 8.48 7.93
C ASN A 32 3.42 9.98 8.27
N PRO A 33 2.86 10.90 7.46
CA PRO A 33 3.00 12.33 7.73
C PRO A 33 2.36 12.75 9.06
N GLU A 34 1.34 12.03 9.54
CA GLU A 34 0.72 12.31 10.83
C GLU A 34 1.64 11.93 12.00
N TYR A 35 2.38 10.82 11.89
CA TYR A 35 3.41 10.46 12.87
C TYR A 35 4.50 11.53 12.93
N VAL A 36 5.04 11.92 11.76
CA VAL A 36 6.07 12.97 11.66
C VAL A 36 5.60 14.27 12.28
N LYS A 37 4.35 14.67 12.00
CA LYS A 37 3.75 15.89 12.55
C LYS A 37 3.67 15.82 14.07
N ARG A 38 3.26 14.68 14.65
CA ARG A 38 3.17 14.51 16.10
C ARG A 38 4.52 14.61 16.77
N VAL A 39 5.52 13.88 16.26
CA VAL A 39 6.90 13.95 16.76
C VAL A 39 7.45 15.38 16.66
N LYS A 40 7.26 16.05 15.53
CA LYS A 40 7.74 17.42 15.31
C LYS A 40 7.17 18.43 16.31
N PHE A 41 5.94 18.22 16.79
CA PHE A 41 5.27 19.11 17.74
C PHE A 41 5.22 18.56 19.17
N ASP A 42 6.07 17.59 19.49
CA ASP A 42 6.16 16.94 20.81
C ASP A 42 4.81 16.44 21.35
N ARG A 43 4.01 15.84 20.46
CA ARG A 43 2.70 15.28 20.77
C ARG A 43 2.79 13.77 20.95
N TRP A 44 1.94 13.23 21.84
CA TRP A 44 1.79 11.78 22.01
C TRP A 44 1.45 11.07 20.68
N VAL A 45 2.25 10.07 20.30
CA VAL A 45 2.10 9.30 19.06
C VAL A 45 1.10 8.14 19.16
N GLY A 46 1.06 7.43 20.29
CA GLY A 46 0.04 6.42 20.59
C GLY A 46 -0.02 5.30 19.55
N ALA A 47 -1.21 5.02 19.03
CA ALA A 47 -1.43 4.01 17.99
C ALA A 47 -1.15 4.52 16.56
N THR A 48 -0.58 5.73 16.41
CA THR A 48 -0.24 6.27 15.09
C THR A 48 0.98 5.52 14.56
N PRO A 49 0.87 4.76 13.45
CA PRO A 49 2.00 4.01 12.92
C PRO A 49 3.03 4.95 12.29
N GLU A 50 4.31 4.56 12.33
CA GLU A 50 5.41 5.33 11.74
C GLU A 50 5.36 5.34 10.21
N GLU A 51 4.85 4.26 9.62
CA GLU A 51 4.74 4.06 8.19
C GLU A 51 3.32 3.64 7.80
N ILE A 52 2.97 3.88 6.54
CA ILE A 52 1.72 3.43 5.92
C ILE A 52 2.09 2.64 4.67
N CYS A 53 1.53 1.45 4.52
CA CYS A 53 1.63 0.64 3.32
C CYS A 53 0.31 0.69 2.55
N LEU A 54 0.37 1.02 1.25
CA LEU A 54 -0.80 1.07 0.37
C LEU A 54 -1.11 -0.27 -0.32
N LEU A 55 -0.29 -1.30 -0.08
CA LEU A 55 -0.56 -2.66 -0.51
C LEU A 55 -1.49 -3.34 0.52
N ALA A 56 -2.65 -3.80 0.05
CA ALA A 56 -3.60 -4.55 0.87
C ALA A 56 -3.76 -5.98 0.34
N GLU A 57 -4.18 -6.88 1.23
CA GLU A 57 -4.56 -8.26 0.88
C GLU A 57 -6.08 -8.35 0.84
N GLY A 58 -6.60 -8.83 -0.29
CA GLY A 58 -8.00 -9.17 -0.50
C GLY A 58 -8.35 -10.52 0.15
N SER A 59 -9.64 -10.74 0.38
CA SER A 59 -10.16 -11.97 1.01
C SER A 59 -9.89 -13.26 0.23
N ASP A 60 -9.57 -13.14 -1.05
CA ASP A 60 -9.25 -14.23 -1.99
C ASP A 60 -7.74 -14.40 -2.21
N GLY A 61 -6.90 -13.74 -1.41
CA GLY A 61 -5.45 -13.75 -1.59
C GLY A 61 -4.97 -12.91 -2.78
N THR A 62 -5.82 -12.04 -3.33
CA THR A 62 -5.36 -11.01 -4.28
C THR A 62 -4.68 -9.87 -3.54
N LEU A 63 -3.64 -9.32 -4.16
CA LEU A 63 -3.02 -8.09 -3.73
C LEU A 63 -3.75 -6.92 -4.38
N LEU A 64 -4.08 -5.92 -3.57
CA LEU A 64 -4.81 -4.73 -3.95
C LEU A 64 -3.90 -3.52 -3.78
N LEU A 65 -3.80 -2.70 -4.82
CA LEU A 65 -3.02 -1.46 -4.79
C LEU A 65 -3.70 -0.36 -5.62
N PRO A 66 -3.43 0.93 -5.35
CA PRO A 66 -4.04 2.02 -6.09
C PRO A 66 -3.69 1.99 -7.58
N ARG A 67 -4.64 2.32 -8.46
CA ARG A 67 -4.37 2.46 -9.92
C ARG A 67 -3.16 3.34 -10.27
N GLY A 68 -2.88 4.36 -9.45
CA GLY A 68 -1.75 5.27 -9.67
C GLY A 68 -0.38 4.62 -9.51
N ALA A 69 -0.32 3.44 -8.90
CA ALA A 69 0.91 2.68 -8.70
C ALA A 69 1.28 1.78 -9.91
N VAL A 70 0.65 1.97 -11.07
CA VAL A 70 0.90 1.14 -12.27
C VAL A 70 2.38 1.07 -12.65
N GLY A 71 3.14 2.17 -12.51
CA GLY A 71 4.58 2.19 -12.80
C GLY A 71 5.39 1.25 -11.90
N VAL A 72 4.96 1.05 -10.65
CA VAL A 72 5.60 0.11 -9.71
C VAL A 72 5.41 -1.34 -10.14
N VAL A 73 4.31 -1.64 -10.86
CA VAL A 73 3.98 -2.99 -11.33
C VAL A 73 4.64 -3.31 -12.67
N THR A 74 4.89 -2.31 -13.52
CA THR A 74 5.47 -2.51 -14.86
C THR A 74 7.00 -2.59 -14.87
N ASP A 75 7.66 -2.05 -13.84
CA ASP A 75 9.12 -1.93 -13.78
C ASP A 75 9.79 -3.02 -12.91
N GLY A 76 9.00 -4.00 -12.42
CA GLY A 76 9.41 -5.08 -11.52
C GLY A 76 9.68 -6.43 -12.18
#